data_AF-A0A2P2MPW5-F1
#
_entry.id   AF-A0A2P2MPW5-F1
#
_cell.length_a   1.000
_cell.length_b   1.000
_cell.length_c   1.000
_cell.angle_alpha   90.00
_cell.angle_beta   90.00
_cell.angle_gamma   90.00
#
_symmetry.space_group_name_H-M   'P 1'
#
loop_
_entity.id
_entity.type
_entity.pdbx_description
1 polymer ?
#
loop_
_entity_poly.entity_id
_entity_poly.type
_entity_poly.pdbx_seq_one_letter_code
_entity_poly.pdbx_strand_id
1 'polypeptide(L)'
;MGALTSTPRQSGARPQDTAEYLIGSFVGEKSFPLGSDFWQKLLELPLNLQWPNERVTEACQLLAQNNCCTRHLTKILIHLAWCLQESISASDGPSSAHVKAINAVYISSVFLKYLIESNHIEELRLSMGTSEPTPKDFVRGIFLASYN
;
A
#
# COMPACT_ATOMS: atom_id res chain seq x y z
N MET A 1 1.45 12.11 -52.66
CA MET A 1 2.38 11.58 -51.64
C MET A 1 2.41 12.55 -50.47
N GLY A 2 2.04 12.09 -49.28
CA GLY A 2 1.93 12.92 -48.07
C GLY A 2 1.27 12.11 -46.96
N ALA A 3 1.96 11.09 -46.48
CA ALA A 3 1.48 10.26 -45.39
C ALA A 3 1.50 11.09 -44.10
N LEU A 4 0.32 11.44 -43.61
CA LEU A 4 0.13 11.89 -42.23
C LEU A 4 0.44 10.70 -41.33
N THR A 5 1.51 10.81 -40.55
CA THR A 5 1.83 9.88 -39.46
C THR A 5 0.82 10.09 -38.33
N SER A 6 -0.31 9.40 -38.43
CA SER A 6 -1.26 9.23 -37.35
C SER A 6 -0.63 8.33 -36.28
N THR A 7 0.09 8.92 -35.32
CA THR A 7 0.48 8.19 -34.12
C THR A 7 -0.78 7.86 -33.32
N PRO A 8 -1.02 6.60 -32.93
CA PRO A 8 -2.17 6.26 -32.10
C PRO A 8 -2.01 6.95 -30.76
N ARG A 9 -3.02 7.71 -30.32
CA ARG A 9 -3.20 8.08 -28.91
C ARG A 9 -3.39 6.78 -28.15
N GLN A 10 -2.30 6.23 -27.64
CA GLN A 10 -2.33 5.13 -26.69
C GLN A 10 -3.01 5.69 -25.44
N SER A 11 -4.27 5.33 -25.27
CA SER A 11 -5.07 5.57 -24.08
C SER A 11 -4.50 4.73 -22.93
N GLY A 12 -3.31 5.09 -22.47
CA GLY A 12 -2.73 4.64 -21.22
C GLY A 12 -2.56 5.88 -20.36
N ALA A 13 -3.29 5.96 -19.25
CA ALA A 13 -3.09 7.01 -18.25
C ALA A 13 -1.59 7.13 -17.92
N ARG A 14 -1.08 8.34 -17.71
CA ARG A 14 0.35 8.52 -17.40
C ARG A 14 0.66 7.71 -16.13
N PRO A 15 1.89 7.17 -15.97
CA PRO A 15 2.28 6.47 -14.75
C PRO A 15 1.97 7.27 -13.47
N GLN A 16 2.04 8.60 -13.56
CA GLN A 16 1.65 9.52 -12.50
C GLN A 16 0.14 9.51 -12.22
N ASP A 17 -0.73 9.58 -13.22
CA ASP A 17 -2.19 9.54 -13.04
C ASP A 17 -2.64 8.23 -12.36
N THR A 18 -1.96 7.12 -12.71
CA THR A 18 -2.21 5.81 -12.10
C THR A 18 -1.79 5.78 -10.63
N ALA A 19 -0.62 6.35 -10.32
CA ALA A 19 -0.17 6.48 -8.95
C ALA A 19 -1.07 7.39 -8.12
N GLU A 20 -1.55 8.49 -8.71
CA GLU A 20 -2.50 9.40 -8.06
C GLU A 20 -3.80 8.68 -7.72
N TYR A 21 -4.33 7.89 -8.64
CA TYR A 21 -5.52 7.09 -8.39
C TYR A 21 -5.30 6.03 -7.30
N LEU A 22 -4.18 5.29 -7.33
CA LEU A 22 -3.92 4.21 -6.38
C LEU A 22 -3.63 4.74 -4.96
N ILE A 23 -2.85 5.81 -4.83
CA ILE A 23 -2.58 6.45 -3.54
C ILE A 23 -3.87 7.11 -3.01
N GLY A 24 -4.63 7.81 -3.85
CA GLY A 24 -5.91 8.39 -3.46
C GLY A 24 -6.91 7.33 -2.98
N SER A 25 -6.93 6.17 -3.65
CA SER A 25 -7.74 5.01 -3.22
C SER A 25 -7.22 4.41 -1.90
N PHE A 26 -5.90 4.35 -1.70
CA PHE A 26 -5.29 3.84 -0.48
C PHE A 26 -5.63 4.70 0.74
N VAL A 27 -5.63 6.03 0.61
CA VAL A 27 -5.90 6.95 1.73
C VAL A 27 -7.39 7.32 1.86
N GLY A 28 -8.21 6.95 0.88
CA GLY A 28 -9.64 7.24 0.85
C GLY A 28 -10.50 6.37 1.78
N GLU A 29 -11.79 6.65 1.76
CA GLU A 29 -12.80 6.03 2.64
C GLU A 29 -13.16 4.59 2.24
N LYS A 30 -12.99 4.26 0.95
CA LYS A 30 -13.37 2.94 0.42
C LYS A 30 -12.37 1.88 0.88
N SER A 31 -12.85 0.92 1.66
CA SER A 31 -12.06 -0.24 2.06
C SER A 31 -11.85 -1.23 0.91
N PHE A 32 -10.62 -1.71 0.75
CA PHE A 32 -10.28 -2.81 -0.16
C PHE A 32 -10.07 -4.11 0.64
N PRO A 33 -10.68 -5.24 0.23
CA PRO A 33 -10.42 -6.54 0.85
C PRO A 33 -8.94 -6.91 0.74
N LEU A 34 -8.40 -7.62 1.73
CA LEU A 34 -7.00 -8.07 1.74
C LEU A 34 -6.60 -8.87 0.48
N GLY A 35 -7.52 -9.65 -0.10
CA GLY A 35 -7.28 -10.42 -1.34
C GLY A 35 -7.44 -9.63 -2.65
N SER A 36 -7.68 -8.32 -2.60
CA SER A 36 -7.90 -7.52 -3.81
C SER A 36 -6.62 -7.34 -4.64
N ASP A 37 -6.78 -7.36 -5.96
CA ASP A 37 -5.74 -6.99 -6.93
C ASP A 37 -5.21 -5.55 -6.77
N PHE A 38 -5.98 -4.69 -6.08
CA PHE A 38 -5.57 -3.34 -5.69
C PHE A 38 -4.19 -3.32 -5.02
N TRP A 39 -3.94 -4.23 -4.08
CA TRP A 39 -2.70 -4.24 -3.31
C TRP A 39 -1.49 -4.55 -4.18
N GLN A 40 -1.65 -5.47 -5.14
CA GLN A 40 -0.58 -5.80 -6.08
C GLN A 40 -0.25 -4.59 -6.97
N LYS A 41 -1.28 -3.90 -7.48
CA LYS A 41 -1.11 -2.68 -8.30
C LYS A 41 -0.47 -1.54 -7.50
N LEU A 42 -0.90 -1.33 -6.26
CA LEU A 42 -0.33 -0.32 -5.35
C LEU A 42 1.15 -0.58 -5.08
N LEU A 43 1.52 -1.84 -4.82
CA LEU A 43 2.89 -2.23 -4.52
C LEU A 43 3.79 -2.37 -5.75
N GLU A 44 3.24 -2.24 -6.96
CA GLU A 44 4.02 -2.16 -8.21
C GLU A 44 4.34 -0.71 -8.61
N LEU A 45 3.85 0.27 -7.85
CA LEU A 45 4.15 1.68 -8.11
C LEU A 45 5.65 1.97 -8.02
N PRO A 46 6.18 2.79 -8.94
CA PRO A 46 7.59 3.14 -8.90
C PRO A 46 7.86 4.17 -7.79
N LEU A 47 8.86 3.90 -6.94
CA LEU A 47 9.24 4.77 -5.81
C LEU A 47 9.91 6.09 -6.21
N ASN A 48 10.17 6.29 -7.49
CA ASN A 48 10.76 7.52 -8.02
C ASN A 48 9.76 8.68 -8.13
N LEU A 49 8.50 8.47 -7.73
CA LEU A 49 7.49 9.51 -7.70
C LEU A 49 7.80 10.50 -6.56
N GLN A 50 8.30 11.67 -6.91
CA GLN A 50 8.51 12.77 -5.97
C GLN A 50 7.22 13.55 -5.81
N TRP A 51 6.55 13.31 -4.68
CA TRP A 51 5.34 14.03 -4.31
C TRP A 51 5.68 15.29 -3.52
N PRO A 52 4.99 16.42 -3.75
CA PRO A 52 5.12 17.61 -2.91
C PRO A 52 4.79 17.29 -1.44
N ASN A 53 5.51 17.88 -0.48
CA ASN A 53 5.29 17.64 0.95
C ASN A 53 3.83 17.87 1.38
N GLU A 54 3.19 18.94 0.87
CA GLU A 54 1.78 19.25 1.16
C GLU A 54 0.84 18.10 0.78
N ARG A 55 1.05 17.50 -0.40
CA ARG A 55 0.28 16.34 -0.88
C ARG A 55 0.51 15.11 0.00
N VAL A 56 1.75 14.90 0.45
CA VAL A 56 2.07 13.79 1.37
C VAL A 56 1.38 14.00 2.72
N THR A 57 1.42 15.22 3.26
CA THR A 57 0.73 15.56 4.51
C THR A 57 -0.78 15.37 4.41
N GLU A 58 -1.40 15.84 3.32
CA GLU A 58 -2.83 15.64 3.06
C GLU A 58 -3.19 14.15 2.97
N ALA A 59 -2.42 13.37 2.22
CA ALA A 59 -2.61 11.93 2.12
C ALA A 59 -2.49 11.24 3.49
N CYS A 60 -1.53 11.65 4.32
CA CYS A 60 -1.38 11.12 5.66
C CYS A 60 -2.55 11.46 6.59
N GLN A 61 -3.07 12.68 6.53
CA GLN A 61 -4.26 13.09 7.27
C GLN A 61 -5.48 12.27 6.88
N LEU A 62 -5.71 12.10 5.56
CA LEU A 62 -6.82 11.31 5.05
C LEU A 62 -6.72 9.84 5.48
N LEU A 63 -5.53 9.24 5.36
CA LEU A 63 -5.34 7.86 5.80
C LEU A 63 -5.60 7.74 7.31
N ALA A 64 -5.09 8.66 8.12
CA ALA A 64 -5.25 8.60 9.58
C ALA A 64 -6.74 8.61 9.98
N GLN A 65 -7.53 9.52 9.40
CA GLN A 65 -8.98 9.60 9.59
C GLN A 65 -9.70 8.32 9.14
N ASN A 66 -9.33 7.77 7.98
CA ASN A 66 -10.03 6.65 7.36
C ASN A 66 -9.58 5.27 7.88
N ASN A 67 -8.36 5.16 8.44
CA ASN A 67 -7.75 3.90 8.84
C ASN A 67 -8.56 3.19 9.93
N CYS A 68 -9.35 3.92 10.72
CA CYS A 68 -10.24 3.33 11.72
C CYS A 68 -11.27 2.35 11.13
N CYS A 69 -11.70 2.64 9.90
CA CYS A 69 -12.69 1.87 9.14
C CYS A 69 -12.03 0.95 8.10
N THR A 70 -11.08 1.48 7.32
CA THR A 70 -10.52 0.76 6.16
C THR A 70 -9.48 -0.29 6.55
N ARG A 71 -8.77 -0.06 7.67
CA ARG A 71 -7.63 -0.88 8.12
C ARG A 71 -6.53 -1.02 7.07
N HIS A 72 -6.42 -0.05 6.16
CA HIS A 72 -5.47 -0.10 5.06
C HIS A 72 -4.02 -0.15 5.53
N LEU A 73 -3.69 0.49 6.66
CA LEU A 73 -2.35 0.39 7.24
C LEU A 73 -2.02 -1.04 7.69
N THR A 74 -2.96 -1.73 8.35
CA THR A 74 -2.76 -3.15 8.71
C THR A 74 -2.60 -4.02 7.47
N LYS A 75 -3.43 -3.79 6.45
CA LYS A 75 -3.43 -4.61 5.23
C LYS A 75 -2.11 -4.47 4.47
N ILE A 76 -1.59 -3.25 4.31
CA ILE A 76 -0.29 -3.06 3.64
C ILE A 76 0.86 -3.69 4.44
N LEU A 77 0.82 -3.69 5.78
CA LEU A 77 1.81 -4.38 6.62
C LEU A 77 1.71 -5.91 6.49
N ILE A 78 0.52 -6.47 6.29
CA ILE A 78 0.36 -7.89 5.99
C ILE A 78 0.92 -8.22 4.60
N HIS A 79 0.63 -7.40 3.58
CA HIS A 79 1.23 -7.57 2.26
C HIS A 79 2.75 -7.46 2.29
N LEU A 80 3.31 -6.57 3.12
CA LEU A 80 4.76 -6.51 3.37
C LEU A 80 5.28 -7.86 3.88
N ALA A 81 4.65 -8.45 4.90
CA ALA A 81 5.05 -9.74 5.44
C ALA A 81 5.00 -10.85 4.38
N TRP A 82 3.96 -10.89 3.54
CA TRP A 82 3.87 -11.84 2.42
C TRP A 82 4.96 -11.64 1.37
N CYS A 83 5.19 -10.40 0.94
CA CYS A 83 6.25 -10.10 -0.02
C CYS A 83 7.62 -10.53 0.51
N LEU A 84 7.88 -10.37 1.81
CA LEU A 84 9.11 -10.82 2.45
C LEU A 84 9.20 -12.36 2.51
N GLN A 85 8.12 -13.05 2.87
CA GLN A 85 8.08 -14.52 2.93
C GLN A 85 8.32 -15.15 1.55
N GLU A 86 7.68 -14.60 0.51
CA GLU A 86 7.90 -15.00 -0.88
C GLU A 86 9.34 -14.75 -1.34
N SER A 87 9.92 -13.60 -0.94
CA SER A 87 11.30 -13.24 -1.29
C SER A 87 12.33 -14.19 -0.67
N ILE A 88 12.10 -14.67 0.55
CA ILE A 88 12.99 -15.63 1.23
C ILE A 88 12.87 -17.03 0.61
N SER A 89 11.71 -17.36 0.06
CA SER A 89 11.43 -18.69 -0.50
C SER A 89 11.87 -18.84 -1.97
N ALA A 90 12.16 -17.73 -2.66
CA ALA A 90 12.62 -17.72 -4.04
C ALA A 90 14.12 -18.06 -4.13
N SER A 91 14.48 -19.09 -4.89
CA SER A 91 15.88 -19.54 -5.00
C SER A 91 16.75 -18.74 -5.99
N ASP A 92 16.17 -17.84 -6.80
CA ASP A 92 16.89 -17.15 -7.88
C ASP A 92 16.50 -15.67 -8.01
N GLY A 93 17.47 -14.77 -7.78
CA GLY A 93 17.46 -13.36 -8.18
C GLY A 93 16.50 -12.41 -7.43
N PRO A 94 16.57 -11.08 -7.68
CA PRO A 94 15.64 -10.12 -7.11
C PRO A 94 14.24 -10.42 -7.65
N SER A 95 13.39 -11.00 -6.82
CA SER A 95 12.01 -11.31 -7.18
C SER A 95 11.17 -10.03 -7.25
N SER A 96 10.07 -10.06 -8.01
CA SER A 96 9.07 -8.99 -7.97
C SER A 96 8.50 -8.77 -6.56
N ALA A 97 8.50 -9.81 -5.72
CA ALA A 97 8.13 -9.73 -4.32
C ALA A 97 9.09 -8.83 -3.51
N HIS A 98 10.40 -8.85 -3.80
CA HIS A 98 11.36 -7.97 -3.13
C HIS A 98 11.07 -6.49 -3.39
N VAL A 99 10.77 -6.14 -4.65
CA VAL A 99 10.37 -4.76 -5.02
C VAL A 99 9.08 -4.36 -4.31
N LYS A 100 8.07 -5.24 -4.30
CA LYS A 100 6.80 -5.01 -3.59
C LYS A 100 7.00 -4.81 -2.08
N ALA A 101 7.92 -5.55 -1.47
CA ALA A 101 8.27 -5.38 -0.06
C ALA A 101 8.88 -4.00 0.19
N ILE A 102 9.86 -3.56 -0.62
CA ILE A 102 10.44 -2.22 -0.49
C ILE A 102 9.36 -1.15 -0.65
N ASN A 103 8.46 -1.32 -1.62
CA ASN A 103 7.37 -0.38 -1.85
C ASN A 103 6.41 -0.32 -0.66
N ALA A 104 6.05 -1.47 -0.09
CA ALA A 104 5.22 -1.54 1.10
C ALA A 104 5.89 -0.87 2.31
N VAL A 105 7.20 -1.09 2.52
CA VAL A 105 7.99 -0.40 3.56
C VAL A 105 7.97 1.10 3.34
N TYR A 106 8.26 1.56 2.12
CA TYR A 106 8.30 3.00 1.83
C TYR A 106 6.96 3.66 2.13
N ILE A 107 5.88 3.13 1.53
CA ILE A 107 4.52 3.65 1.73
C ILE A 107 4.18 3.64 3.22
N SER A 108 4.29 2.50 3.90
CA SER A 108 3.95 2.41 5.33
C SER A 108 4.81 3.30 6.23
N SER A 109 6.11 3.47 5.94
CA SER A 109 7.01 4.32 6.72
C SER A 109 6.62 5.79 6.70
N VAL A 110 6.14 6.30 5.56
CA VAL A 110 5.67 7.68 5.43
C VAL A 110 4.48 7.94 6.35
N PHE A 111 3.52 7.02 6.38
CA PHE A 111 2.34 7.14 7.24
C PHE A 111 2.64 6.90 8.72
N LEU A 112 3.47 5.92 9.05
CA LEU A 112 3.89 5.66 10.42
C LEU A 112 4.68 6.84 10.99
N LYS A 113 5.59 7.41 10.20
CA LYS A 113 6.31 8.64 10.59
C LYS A 113 5.32 9.74 10.91
N TYR A 114 4.37 10.01 10.02
CA TYR A 114 3.34 11.03 10.25
C TYR A 114 2.60 10.79 11.57
N LEU A 115 2.00 9.61 11.76
CA LEU A 115 1.20 9.30 12.96
C LEU A 115 1.98 9.44 14.27
N ILE A 116 3.26 9.04 14.27
CA ILE A 116 4.14 9.12 15.44
C ILE A 116 4.52 10.57 15.73
N GLU A 117 4.94 11.33 14.72
CA GLU A 117 5.41 12.72 14.88
C GLU A 117 4.26 13.70 15.14
N SER A 118 3.07 13.43 14.61
CA SER A 118 1.88 14.26 14.77
C SER A 118 1.08 13.96 16.04
N ASN A 119 1.51 12.97 16.85
CA ASN A 119 0.80 12.49 18.03
C ASN A 119 -0.63 11.98 17.75
N HIS A 120 -0.90 11.48 16.53
CA HIS A 120 -2.19 10.88 16.13
C HIS A 120 -2.23 9.37 16.43
N ILE A 121 -1.59 8.93 17.52
CA ILE A 121 -1.46 7.50 17.89
C ILE A 121 -2.84 6.85 18.11
N GLU A 122 -3.84 7.62 18.52
CA GLU A 122 -5.20 7.12 18.72
C GLU A 122 -5.86 6.61 17.41
N GLU A 123 -5.43 7.15 16.27
CA GLU A 123 -5.87 6.80 14.91
C GLU A 123 -5.10 5.58 14.36
N LEU A 124 -4.04 5.15 15.06
CA LEU A 124 -3.27 3.96 14.72
C LEU A 124 -4.06 2.69 15.04
N ARG A 125 -4.80 2.21 14.04
CA ARG A 125 -5.56 0.96 14.08
C ARG A 125 -4.82 -0.12 13.30
N LEU A 126 -4.03 -0.93 14.02
CA LEU A 126 -3.25 -2.04 13.45
C LEU A 126 -3.90 -3.41 13.60
N SER A 127 -5.00 -3.53 14.34
CA SER A 127 -5.73 -4.79 14.44
C SER A 127 -6.58 -5.03 13.18
N MET A 128 -6.55 -6.27 12.69
CA MET A 128 -7.50 -6.73 11.68
C MET A 128 -8.86 -6.97 12.34
N GLY A 129 -9.94 -6.45 11.74
CA GLY A 129 -11.29 -6.77 12.20
C GLY A 129 -11.56 -8.27 12.09
N THR A 130 -12.49 -8.79 12.90
CA THR A 130 -12.84 -10.22 12.92
C THR A 130 -13.52 -10.72 11.65
N SER A 131 -13.91 -9.81 10.74
CA SER A 131 -14.73 -10.09 9.56
C SER A 131 -13.95 -10.44 8.30
N GLU A 132 -12.64 -10.17 8.21
CA GLU A 132 -11.88 -10.45 6.99
C GLU A 132 -11.23 -11.84 7.01
N PRO A 133 -11.44 -12.67 5.96
CA PRO A 133 -10.78 -13.96 5.85
C PRO A 133 -9.28 -13.74 5.69
N THR A 134 -8.52 -14.09 6.73
CA THR A 134 -7.07 -14.11 6.65
C THR A 134 -6.64 -15.35 5.86
N PRO A 135 -5.70 -15.24 4.90
CA PRO A 135 -5.17 -16.39 4.20
C PRO A 135 -4.66 -17.48 5.14
N LYS A 136 -4.91 -18.73 4.77
CA LYS A 136 -4.72 -19.93 5.62
C LYS A 136 -3.29 -20.10 6.13
N ASP A 137 -2.31 -19.51 5.45
CA ASP A 137 -0.89 -19.62 5.76
C ASP A 137 -0.36 -18.45 6.61
N PHE A 138 -1.23 -17.49 6.96
CA PHE A 138 -0.87 -16.43 7.88
C PHE A 138 -0.88 -16.96 9.32
N VAL A 139 0.30 -17.10 9.92
CA VAL A 139 0.43 -17.32 11.36
C VAL A 139 -0.14 -16.09 12.06
N ARG A 140 -1.42 -16.17 12.43
CA ARG A 140 -2.13 -15.16 13.25
C ARG A 140 -1.46 -14.91 14.61
N GLY A 141 -0.48 -15.75 14.96
CA GLY A 141 0.05 -15.96 16.31
C GLY A 141 1.30 -15.18 16.72
N ILE A 142 1.73 -14.12 16.03
CA ILE A 142 2.87 -13.30 16.53
C ILE A 142 2.46 -11.91 17.04
N PHE A 143 1.27 -11.40 16.72
CA PHE A 143 0.90 -10.04 17.11
C PHE A 143 0.05 -9.89 18.37
N LEU A 144 -0.45 -10.96 18.99
CA LEU A 144 -1.14 -10.87 20.28
C LEU A 144 -0.98 -12.17 21.10
N ALA A 145 0.14 -12.32 21.81
CA ALA A 145 0.02 -12.78 23.19
C ALA A 145 -0.37 -11.54 23.99
N SER A 146 -1.66 -11.38 24.24
CA SER A 146 -2.19 -10.39 25.18
C SER A 146 -1.48 -10.57 26.52
N TYR A 147 -0.66 -9.60 26.92
CA TYR A 147 -0.34 -9.47 28.33
C TYR A 147 -1.58 -8.88 29.00
N ASN A 148 -2.23 -9.72 29.81
CA ASN A 148 -3.23 -9.31 30.79
C ASN A 148 -2.60 -8.35 31.82
#